data_AF-A0A9X2S6G1-F1
#
_entry.id   AF-A0A9X2S6G1-F1
#
_cell.length_a   1.000
_cell.length_b   1.000
_cell.length_c   1.000
_cell.angle_alpha   90.00
_cell.angle_beta   90.00
_cell.angle_gamma   90.00
#
_symmetry.space_group_name_H-M   'P 1'
#
loop_
_entity.id
_entity.type
_entity.pdbx_description
1 polymer ?
#
loop_
_entity_poly.entity_id
_entity_poly.type
_entity_poly.pdbx_seq_one_letter_code
_entity_poly.pdbx_strand_id
1 'polypeptide(L)'
;MRFNKANVPISILTIKGPLTSIRDYYFCRYYHKSIGYTDESLNINKERLVIKRFMELIAYSGQNSRYFERASKYLEKYKGLKISSTTIEQVSEQIVKKVY
;
A
#
# COMPACT_ATOMS: atom_id res chain seq x y z
N MET A 1 -27.96 -0.57 -13.22
CA MET A 1 -26.61 -1.10 -12.92
C MET A 1 -26.71 -1.99 -11.66
N ARG A 2 -26.61 -3.33 -11.77
CA ARG A 2 -26.65 -4.23 -10.59
C ARG A 2 -25.22 -4.47 -10.09
N PHE A 3 -24.87 -3.90 -8.96
CA PHE A 3 -23.64 -4.21 -8.23
C PHE A 3 -23.94 -5.26 -7.16
N ASN A 4 -23.17 -6.34 -7.11
CA ASN A 4 -23.26 -7.28 -5.99
C ASN A 4 -22.31 -6.79 -4.89
N LYS A 5 -22.84 -6.58 -3.68
CA LYS A 5 -22.05 -6.24 -2.50
C LYS A 5 -21.41 -7.52 -1.95
N ALA A 6 -20.11 -7.47 -1.71
CA ALA A 6 -19.37 -8.49 -0.98
C ALA A 6 -18.55 -7.81 0.11
N ASN A 7 -18.58 -8.37 1.31
CA ASN A 7 -17.76 -7.92 2.43
C ASN A 7 -16.55 -8.84 2.49
N VAL A 8 -15.38 -8.32 2.08
CA VAL A 8 -14.16 -9.12 2.03
C VAL A 8 -13.21 -8.62 3.11
N PRO A 9 -12.79 -9.46 4.06
CA PRO A 9 -11.72 -9.09 4.98
C PRO A 9 -10.42 -8.96 4.18
N ILE A 10 -9.85 -7.75 4.19
CA ILE A 10 -8.54 -7.48 3.57
C ILE A 10 -7.55 -7.08 4.65
N SER A 11 -6.31 -7.55 4.51
CA SER A 11 -5.19 -7.08 5.32
C SER A 11 -4.54 -5.90 4.59
N ILE A 12 -4.63 -4.72 5.18
CA ILE A 12 -4.03 -3.49 4.66
C ILE A 12 -2.76 -3.24 5.46
N LEU A 13 -1.62 -3.14 4.77
CA LEU A 13 -0.37 -2.75 5.42
C LEU A 13 -0.38 -1.25 5.75
N THR A 14 -0.19 -0.95 7.03
CA THR A 14 -0.09 0.41 7.56
C THR A 14 1.24 0.63 8.29
N ILE A 15 1.54 1.89 8.63
CA ILE A 15 2.72 2.27 9.40
C ILE A 15 2.75 1.61 10.79
N LYS A 16 1.58 1.25 11.34
CA LYS A 16 1.47 0.59 12.66
C LYS A 16 1.40 -0.93 12.57
N GLY A 17 1.54 -1.50 11.37
CA GLY A 17 1.37 -2.94 11.12
C GLY A 17 0.15 -3.27 10.26
N PRO A 18 -0.12 -4.57 10.03
CA PRO A 18 -1.26 -5.01 9.24
C PRO A 18 -2.58 -4.67 9.96
N LEU A 19 -3.46 -3.96 9.26
CA LEU A 19 -4.81 -3.65 9.70
C LEU A 19 -5.79 -4.51 8.89
N THR A 20 -6.52 -5.39 9.57
CA THR A 20 -7.62 -6.11 8.93
C THR A 20 -8.83 -5.18 8.85
N SER A 21 -9.22 -4.80 7.63
CA SER A 21 -10.42 -4.00 7.39
C SER A 21 -11.40 -4.81 6.55
N ILE A 22 -12.69 -4.69 6.87
CA ILE A 22 -13.75 -5.20 5.99
C ILE A 22 -13.84 -4.22 4.83
N ARG A 23 -13.49 -4.66 3.62
CA ARG A 23 -13.66 -3.87 2.40
C ARG A 23 -15.07 -4.10 1.87
N ASP A 24 -15.83 -3.03 1.79
CA ASP A 24 -17.10 -3.00 1.07
C ASP A 24 -16.81 -3.02 -0.43
N TYR A 25 -16.87 -4.21 -1.03
CA TYR A 25 -16.54 -4.45 -2.42
C TYR A 25 -17.83 -4.59 -3.26
N TYR A 26 -17.99 -3.70 -4.24
CA TYR A 26 -19.11 -3.76 -5.19
C TYR A 26 -18.60 -4.17 -6.55
N PHE A 27 -19.03 -5.33 -7.05
CA PHE A 27 -18.63 -5.84 -8.36
C PHE A 27 -19.81 -5.88 -9.32
N CYS A 28 -19.62 -5.36 -10.53
CA CYS A 28 -20.55 -5.52 -11.63
C CYS A 28 -20.02 -6.53 -12.65
N ARG A 29 -20.72 -7.66 -12.80
CA ARG A 29 -20.33 -8.75 -13.72
C ARG A 29 -20.36 -8.32 -15.19
N TYR A 30 -21.23 -7.38 -15.55
CA TYR A 30 -21.40 -6.92 -16.94
C TYR A 30 -20.30 -5.97 -17.40
N TYR A 31 -19.84 -5.09 -16.50
CA TYR A 31 -18.80 -4.11 -16.84
C TYR A 31 -17.40 -4.55 -16.39
N HIS A 32 -17.28 -5.67 -15.69
CA HIS A 32 -16.06 -6.12 -15.02
C HIS A 32 -15.39 -5.03 -14.16
N LYS A 33 -16.20 -4.12 -13.60
CA LYS A 33 -15.73 -3.02 -12.76
C LYS A 33 -15.99 -3.31 -11.29
N SER A 34 -15.04 -2.91 -10.46
CA SER A 34 -15.16 -2.98 -9.01
C SER A 34 -15.00 -1.61 -8.36
N ILE A 35 -15.81 -1.37 -7.32
CA ILE A 35 -15.79 -0.15 -6.52
C ILE A 35 -15.61 -0.56 -5.06
N GLY A 36 -14.55 -0.07 -4.43
CA GLY A 36 -14.37 -0.12 -2.99
C GLY A 36 -14.58 1.28 -2.43
N TYR A 37 -15.72 1.53 -1.79
CA TYR A 37 -16.04 2.86 -1.24
C TYR A 37 -15.02 3.29 -0.17
N THR A 38 -14.56 2.33 0.64
CA THR A 38 -13.52 2.56 1.64
C THR A 38 -12.13 2.75 1.05
N ASP A 39 -11.89 2.37 -0.22
CA ASP A 39 -10.56 2.46 -0.83
C ASP A 39 -10.16 3.92 -1.10
N GLU A 40 -11.11 4.75 -1.52
CA GLU A 40 -10.88 6.19 -1.74
C GLU A 40 -10.61 6.89 -0.40
N SER A 41 -11.43 6.64 0.62
CA SER A 41 -11.25 7.25 1.95
C SER A 41 -9.94 6.82 2.62
N LEU A 42 -9.48 5.58 2.38
CA LEU A 42 -8.24 5.05 2.94
C LEU A 42 -7.03 5.26 2.01
N ASN A 43 -7.24 5.85 0.84
CA ASN A 43 -6.23 6.11 -0.19
C ASN A 43 -5.35 4.86 -0.45
N ILE A 44 -6.02 3.72 -0.64
CA ILE A 44 -5.38 2.42 -0.81
C ILE A 44 -4.88 2.30 -2.25
N ASN A 45 -3.62 1.92 -2.42
CA ASN A 45 -3.14 1.46 -3.72
C ASN A 45 -3.78 0.11 -4.05
N LYS A 46 -4.71 0.11 -5.01
CA LYS A 46 -5.50 -1.08 -5.41
C LYS A 46 -4.66 -2.26 -5.92
N GLU A 47 -3.44 -2.01 -6.40
CA GLU A 47 -2.55 -3.07 -6.91
C GLU A 47 -1.84 -3.85 -5.79
N ARG A 48 -1.51 -3.16 -4.69
CA ARG A 48 -0.71 -3.74 -3.60
C ARG A 48 -1.44 -3.84 -2.26
N LEU A 49 -2.66 -3.29 -2.15
CA LEU A 49 -3.45 -3.20 -0.91
C LEU A 49 -2.69 -2.53 0.23
N VAL A 50 -1.92 -1.50 -0.12
CA VAL A 50 -1.09 -0.73 0.81
C VAL A 50 -1.58 0.72 0.82
N ILE A 51 -1.62 1.36 1.99
CA ILE A 51 -1.93 2.79 2.08
C ILE A 51 -0.86 3.59 1.35
N LYS A 52 -1.24 4.53 0.49
CA LYS A 52 -0.29 5.34 -0.30
C LYS A 52 0.79 6.01 0.56
N ARG A 53 0.43 6.56 1.72
CA ARG A 53 1.36 7.16 2.69
C ARG A 53 2.43 6.19 3.19
N PHE A 54 2.13 4.90 3.28
CA PHE A 54 3.12 3.88 3.66
C PHE A 54 4.15 3.68 2.55
N MET A 55 3.72 3.65 1.29
CA MET A 55 4.62 3.59 0.14
C MET A 55 5.53 4.83 0.08
N GLU A 56 4.97 6.02 0.32
CA GLU A 56 5.72 7.27 0.37
C GLU A 56 6.76 7.27 1.49
N LEU A 57 6.41 6.76 2.69
CA LEU A 57 7.36 6.62 3.79
C LEU A 57 8.53 5.68 3.42
N ILE A 58 8.23 4.57 2.76
CA ILE A 58 9.24 3.62 2.30
C ILE A 58 10.18 4.27 1.29
N ALA A 59 9.64 4.90 0.25
CA ALA A 59 10.44 5.57 -0.78
C ALA A 59 11.27 6.72 -0.20
N TYR A 60 10.68 7.52 0.67
CA TYR A 60 11.39 8.59 1.38
C TYR A 60 12.55 8.02 2.22
N SER A 61 12.34 6.89 2.89
CA SER A 61 13.40 6.23 3.67
C SER A 61 14.52 5.70 2.78
N GLY A 62 14.18 5.19 1.60
CA GLY A 62 15.13 4.80 0.56
C GLY A 62 15.96 5.98 0.06
N GLN A 63 15.30 7.07 -0.34
CA GLN A 63 15.94 8.27 -0.88
C GLN A 63 16.85 8.99 0.14
N ASN A 64 16.49 9.00 1.42
CA ASN A 64 17.30 9.62 2.49
C ASN A 64 18.42 8.71 3.01
N SER A 65 18.47 7.46 2.53
CA SER A 65 19.52 6.52 2.90
C SER A 65 20.52 6.39 1.77
N ARG A 66 21.81 6.30 2.11
CA ARG A 66 22.86 6.06 1.12
C ARG A 66 22.72 4.69 0.42
N TYR A 67 22.07 3.71 1.07
CA TYR A 67 21.83 2.35 0.58
C TYR A 67 20.48 1.83 1.10
N PHE A 68 19.80 0.95 0.35
CA PHE A 68 18.48 0.41 0.73
C PHE A 68 18.52 -0.51 1.96
N GLU A 69 19.63 -1.22 2.19
CA GLU A 69 19.87 -2.01 3.41
C GLU A 69 19.87 -1.11 4.65
N ARG A 70 20.37 0.12 4.50
CA ARG A 70 20.39 1.09 5.59
C ARG A 70 18.99 1.64 5.86
N ALA A 71 18.20 1.89 4.81
CA ALA A 71 16.80 2.27 4.93
C ALA A 71 15.99 1.16 5.65
N SER A 72 16.21 -0.10 5.29
CA SER A 72 15.59 -1.27 5.92
C SER A 72 15.87 -1.31 7.44
N LYS A 73 17.14 -1.16 7.83
CA LYS A 73 17.54 -1.11 9.24
C LYS A 73 16.92 0.09 9.98
N TYR A 74 16.79 1.25 9.33
CA TYR A 74 16.17 2.42 9.95
C TYR A 74 14.66 2.27 10.14
N LEU A 75 13.97 1.71 9.16
CA LEU A 75 12.54 1.39 9.25
C LEU A 75 12.28 0.39 10.37
N GLU A 76 13.13 -0.62 10.52
CA GLU A 76 13.03 -1.56 11.63
C GLU A 76 13.31 -0.88 12.97
N LYS A 77 14.43 -0.15 13.10
CA LYS A 77 14.87 0.45 14.36
C LYS A 77 13.93 1.54 14.88
N TYR A 78 13.44 2.42 14.01
CA TYR A 78 12.69 3.61 14.43
C TYR A 78 11.18 3.48 14.27
N LYS A 79 10.71 2.56 13.43
CA LYS A 79 9.28 2.37 13.14
C LYS A 79 8.80 0.95 13.44
N GLY A 80 9.69 0.02 13.80
CA GLY A 80 9.33 -1.39 14.01
C GLY A 80 8.92 -2.10 12.72
N LEU A 81 9.21 -1.51 11.56
CA LEU A 81 8.77 -2.00 10.25
C LEU A 81 9.84 -2.90 9.63
N LYS A 82 9.57 -4.20 9.58
CA LYS A 82 10.44 -5.17 8.89
C LYS A 82 10.15 -5.18 7.40
N ILE A 83 10.95 -4.44 6.63
CA ILE A 83 10.81 -4.31 5.18
C ILE A 83 12.16 -4.61 4.54
N SER A 84 12.20 -5.49 3.54
CA SER A 84 13.44 -5.86 2.84
C SER A 84 13.98 -4.69 2.01
N SER A 85 15.30 -4.60 1.84
CA SER A 85 15.92 -3.60 0.95
C SER A 85 15.35 -3.65 -0.47
N THR A 86 15.13 -4.85 -1.01
CA THR A 86 14.49 -5.08 -2.32
C THR A 86 13.07 -4.50 -2.42
N THR A 87 12.28 -4.58 -1.34
CA THR A 87 10.94 -3.98 -1.31
C THR A 87 11.03 -2.46 -1.33
N ILE A 88 12.01 -1.88 -0.62
CA ILE A 88 12.25 -0.44 -0.58
C ILE A 88 12.65 0.08 -1.96
N GLU A 89 13.54 -0.63 -2.64
CA GLU A 89 13.97 -0.34 -4.01
C GLU A 89 12.79 -0.31 -4.98
N GLN A 90 12.02 -1.41 -5.04
CA GLN A 90 10.84 -1.51 -5.92
C GLN A 90 9.83 -0.39 -5.66
N VAL A 91 9.55 -0.08 -4.40
CA VAL A 91 8.62 0.99 -4.02
C VAL A 91 9.16 2.36 -4.44
N SER A 92 10.47 2.58 -4.30
CA SER A 92 11.13 3.82 -4.70
C SER A 92 11.03 4.04 -6.21
N GLU A 93 11.32 3.01 -7.02
CA GLU A 93 11.20 3.08 -8.48
C GLU A 93 9.76 3.36 -8.94
N GLN A 94 8.77 2.71 -8.30
CA GLN A 94 7.36 2.93 -8.59
C GLN A 94 6.91 4.36 -8.34
N ILE A 95 7.42 5.00 -7.27
CA ILE A 95 7.09 6.39 -6.96
C ILE A 95 7.77 7.34 -7.95
N VAL A 96 9.03 7.09 -8.32
CA VAL A 96 9.73 7.89 -9.33
C VAL A 96 8.97 7.89 -10.66
N LYS A 97 8.54 6.73 -11.15
CA LYS A 97 7.73 6.60 -12.40
C LYS A 97 6.35 7.26 -12.36
N LYS A 98 5.85 7.63 -11.17
CA LYS A 98 4.58 8.34 -11.02
C LYS A 98 4.76 9.86 -10.94
N VAL A 99 5.95 10.32 -10.59
CA VAL A 99 6.29 11.74 -10.40
C VAL A 99 6.98 12.30 -11.64
N TYR A 100 7.72 11.47 -12.37
CA TYR A 100 8.33 11.75 -13.67
C TYR A 100 7.62 10.96 -14.76
#